data_AF-A0A392NHM5-F1
#
_entry.id   AF-A0A392NHM5-F1
#
_cell.length_a   1.000
_cell.length_b   1.000
_cell.length_c   1.000
_cell.angle_alpha   90.00
_cell.angle_beta   90.00
_cell.angle_gamma   90.00
#
_symmetry.space_group_name_H-M   'P 1'
#
loop_
_entity.id
_entity.type
_entity.pdbx_description
1 polymer ?
#
loop_
_entity_poly.entity_id
_entity_poly.type
_entity_poly.pdbx_seq_one_letter_code
_entity_poly.pdbx_strand_id
1 'polypeptide(L)'
;MDTWIRNFIWSGDVNVRKVCTVSWRKNSNWLIGGTSEKVRFWNDKWLEAPLVELPHLPLEFCASLTAPVSSFVVNGVWRVPDCITKINPVVAQQIKHIILPKAQLPDRLVRSDSKDGTFSAKYAASNLSVHAIVQ
;
A
#
# COMPACT_ATOMS: atom_id res chain seq x y z
N MET A 1 26.60 8.42 10.51
CA MET A 1 25.80 7.48 9.68
C MET A 1 24.88 8.30 8.81
N ASP A 2 25.21 8.37 7.54
CA ASP A 2 24.61 9.29 6.59
C ASP A 2 23.15 8.91 6.27
N THR A 3 22.31 9.93 6.14
CA THR A 3 20.84 9.85 6.04
C THR A 3 20.33 9.06 4.83
N TRP A 4 21.15 8.87 3.80
CA TRP A 4 20.82 8.15 2.57
C TRP A 4 20.66 6.62 2.76
N ILE A 5 21.23 6.03 3.81
CA ILE A 5 21.22 4.57 4.04
C ILE A 5 19.83 4.06 4.49
N ARG A 6 18.95 4.93 4.99
CA ARG A 6 17.66 4.54 5.61
C ARG A 6 16.62 3.97 4.63
N ASN A 7 16.84 4.08 3.33
CA ASN A 7 15.90 3.66 2.28
C ASN A 7 16.30 2.35 1.56
N PHE A 8 17.31 1.63 2.05
CA PHE A 8 17.84 0.46 1.37
C PHE A 8 17.66 -0.82 2.18
N ILE A 9 17.23 -1.87 1.50
CA ILE A 9 17.11 -3.22 2.08
C ILE A 9 18.34 -4.01 1.64
N TRP A 10 19.10 -4.52 2.62
CA TRP A 10 20.24 -5.40 2.36
C TRP A 10 19.77 -6.84 2.21
N SER A 11 20.30 -7.55 1.21
CA SER A 11 20.13 -9.00 1.04
C SER A 11 21.37 -9.57 0.36
N GLY A 12 22.26 -10.18 1.14
CA GLY A 12 23.50 -10.80 0.65
C GLY A 12 24.47 -11.15 1.79
N ASP A 13 25.43 -12.04 1.50
CA ASP A 13 26.56 -12.34 2.38
C ASP A 13 27.47 -11.10 2.47
N VAL A 14 27.79 -10.64 3.69
CA VAL A 14 28.59 -9.43 3.92
C VAL A 14 30.02 -9.57 3.38
N ASN A 15 30.50 -10.81 3.20
CA ASN A 15 31.84 -11.12 2.71
C ASN A 15 31.94 -11.13 1.18
N VAL A 16 30.81 -11.23 0.47
CA VAL A 16 30.75 -11.23 -0.99
C VAL A 16 29.94 -10.00 -1.39
N ARG A 17 30.62 -8.86 -1.59
CA ARG A 17 30.02 -7.54 -1.91
C ARG A 17 29.22 -7.56 -3.23
N LYS A 18 28.07 -8.22 -3.25
CA LYS A 18 27.01 -8.05 -4.26
C LYS A 18 25.92 -7.23 -3.62
N VAL A 19 26.05 -5.91 -3.75
CA VAL A 19 25.02 -4.97 -3.33
C VAL A 19 23.87 -5.08 -4.33
N CYS A 20 22.86 -5.87 -4.02
CA CYS A 20 21.59 -5.84 -4.74
C CYS A 20 20.82 -4.60 -4.28
N THR A 21 21.00 -3.47 -4.97
CA THR A 21 20.35 -2.18 -4.66
C THR A 21 18.87 -2.25 -5.03
N VAL A 22 18.06 -2.95 -4.24
CA VAL A 22 16.59 -2.92 -4.40
C VAL A 22 16.00 -1.84 -3.51
N SER A 23 15.35 -0.85 -4.11
CA SER A 23 14.69 0.24 -3.38
C SER A 23 13.57 -0.31 -2.50
N TRP A 24 13.57 0.02 -1.20
CA TRP A 24 12.58 -0.50 -0.24
C TRP A 24 11.12 -0.22 -0.67
N ARG A 25 10.88 0.93 -1.31
CA ARG A 25 9.57 1.34 -1.82
C ARG A 25 8.96 0.37 -2.83
N LYS A 26 9.79 -0.35 -3.60
CA LYS A 26 9.31 -1.34 -4.58
C LYS A 26 8.88 -2.66 -3.93
N ASN A 27 9.50 -3.01 -2.81
CA ASN A 27 9.32 -4.29 -2.11
C ASN A 27 8.48 -4.17 -0.84
N SER A 28 7.74 -3.08 -0.69
CA SER A 28 6.95 -2.83 0.51
C SER A 28 5.56 -2.36 0.14
N ASN A 29 4.57 -2.86 0.88
CA ASN A 29 3.18 -2.48 0.76
C ASN A 29 2.74 -1.80 2.06
N TRP A 30 1.92 -0.77 1.95
CA TRP A 30 1.26 -0.14 3.08
C TRP A 30 0.02 -0.94 3.48
N LEU A 31 -0.07 -1.27 4.75
CA LEU A 31 -1.26 -1.75 5.42
C LEU A 31 -1.95 -0.54 6.08
N ILE A 32 -3.17 -0.29 5.64
CA ILE A 32 -3.98 0.84 6.11
C ILE A 32 -4.51 0.52 7.51
N GLY A 33 -4.14 1.35 8.48
CA GLY A 33 -4.69 1.33 9.83
C GLY A 33 -5.99 2.13 9.91
N GLY A 34 -6.64 2.11 11.08
CA GLY A 34 -7.85 2.89 11.31
C GLY A 34 -7.63 4.41 11.26
N THR A 35 -6.39 4.87 11.48
CA THR A 35 -6.03 6.29 11.32
C THR A 35 -5.97 6.70 9.85
N SER A 36 -5.34 5.89 9.00
CA SER A 36 -5.22 6.13 7.55
C SER A 36 -4.64 7.49 7.13
N GLU A 37 -3.87 8.14 8.02
CA GLU A 37 -3.32 9.48 7.82
C GLU A 37 -1.93 9.48 7.17
N LYS A 38 -1.18 8.38 7.27
CA LYS A 38 0.21 8.32 6.78
C LYS A 38 0.32 7.76 5.37
N VAL A 39 -0.68 6.99 4.94
CA VAL A 39 -0.72 6.37 3.61
C VAL A 39 -1.25 7.39 2.62
N ARG A 40 -0.47 7.72 1.59
CA ARG A 40 -0.93 8.56 0.48
C ARG A 40 -1.77 7.73 -0.47
N PHE A 41 -2.99 8.18 -0.71
CA PHE A 41 -3.96 7.45 -1.50
C PHE A 41 -3.45 7.14 -2.92
N TRP A 42 -2.77 8.08 -3.57
CA TRP A 42 -2.35 7.94 -4.97
C TRP A 42 -0.95 7.36 -5.16
N ASN A 43 -0.02 7.75 -4.29
CA ASN A 43 1.41 7.57 -4.50
C ASN A 43 2.00 6.39 -3.71
N ASP A 44 1.35 5.98 -2.63
CA ASP A 44 1.82 4.84 -1.83
C ASP A 44 1.23 3.53 -2.36
N LYS A 45 2.02 2.46 -2.25
CA LYS A 45 1.61 1.12 -2.67
C LYS A 45 0.82 0.44 -1.56
N TRP A 46 -0.49 0.62 -1.52
CA TRP A 46 -1.41 -0.08 -0.60
C TRP A 46 -2.34 -1.07 -1.34
N LEU A 47 -2.26 -1.10 -2.67
CA LEU A 47 -2.79 -2.12 -3.56
C LEU A 47 -1.61 -2.88 -4.22
N GLU A 48 -1.85 -3.53 -5.35
CA GLU A 48 -0.81 -4.18 -6.17
C GLU A 48 0.23 -3.20 -6.72
N ALA A 49 -0.21 -1.99 -7.07
CA ALA A 49 0.62 -0.88 -7.51
C ALA A 49 0.05 0.46 -6.99
N PRO A 50 0.85 1.53 -6.91
CA PRO A 50 0.34 2.87 -6.68
C PRO A 50 -0.75 3.25 -7.71
N LEU A 51 -1.83 3.88 -7.27
CA LEU A 51 -2.92 4.29 -8.17
C LEU A 51 -2.46 5.32 -9.22
N VAL A 52 -1.39 6.05 -8.93
CA VAL A 52 -0.76 6.97 -9.89
C VAL A 52 -0.20 6.28 -11.13
N GLU A 53 0.06 4.97 -11.06
CA GLU A 53 0.54 4.15 -12.18
C GLU A 53 -0.62 3.58 -13.02
N LEU A 54 -1.88 3.92 -12.73
CA LEU A 54 -3.01 3.49 -13.54
C LEU A 54 -2.88 4.04 -14.98
N PRO A 55 -3.05 3.18 -16.00
CA PRO A 55 -3.06 3.63 -17.38
C PRO A 55 -4.19 4.66 -17.55
N HIS A 56 -3.88 5.77 -18.23
CA HIS A 56 -4.78 6.91 -18.48
C HIS A 56 -4.99 7.91 -17.34
N LEU A 57 -4.25 7.83 -16.23
CA LEU A 57 -4.20 8.95 -15.28
C LEU A 57 -3.30 10.07 -15.84
N PRO A 58 -3.78 11.33 -15.95
CA PRO A 58 -2.95 12.41 -16.48
C PRO A 58 -1.79 12.71 -15.52
N LEU A 59 -0.55 12.47 -15.99
CA LEU A 59 0.71 12.67 -15.27
C LEU A 59 0.87 14.07 -14.65
N GLU A 60 0.15 15.04 -15.22
CA GLU A 60 0.13 16.45 -14.84
C GLU A 60 -0.44 16.68 -13.45
N PHE A 61 -1.42 15.86 -13.04
CA PHE A 61 -2.00 15.93 -11.69
C PHE A 61 -1.19 15.14 -10.67
N CYS A 62 -0.46 14.11 -11.09
CA CYS A 62 0.20 13.12 -10.24
C CYS A 62 1.15 13.70 -9.19
N ALA A 63 1.91 14.76 -9.54
CA ALA A 63 2.83 15.40 -8.61
C ALA A 63 2.12 16.14 -7.45
N SER A 64 0.86 16.53 -7.64
CA SER A 64 0.04 17.23 -6.64
C SER A 64 -0.79 16.31 -5.75
N LEU A 65 -0.90 15.02 -6.11
CA LEU A 65 -1.76 14.03 -5.45
C LEU A 65 -1.16 13.53 -4.12
N THR A 66 -1.18 14.39 -3.11
CA THR A 66 -0.59 14.13 -1.79
C THR A 66 -1.61 13.73 -0.71
N ALA A 67 -2.90 13.67 -1.07
CA ALA A 67 -3.98 13.40 -0.13
C ALA A 67 -3.82 12.05 0.59
N PRO A 68 -4.01 12.01 1.92
CA PRO A 68 -3.99 10.77 2.69
C PRO A 68 -5.21 9.90 2.40
N VAL A 69 -5.13 8.61 2.71
CA VAL A 69 -6.26 7.68 2.59
C VAL A 69 -7.46 8.14 3.43
N SER A 70 -7.22 8.74 4.60
CA SER A 70 -8.28 9.27 5.47
C SER A 70 -9.17 10.31 4.79
N SER A 71 -8.68 11.05 3.78
CA SER A 71 -9.50 11.97 2.98
C SER A 71 -10.57 11.27 2.14
N PHE A 72 -10.40 9.97 1.87
CA PHE A 72 -11.28 9.15 1.05
C PHE A 72 -12.03 8.11 1.87
N VAL A 73 -12.02 8.22 3.20
CA VAL A 73 -12.71 7.32 4.11
C VAL A 73 -13.58 8.14 5.04
N VAL A 74 -14.88 7.84 5.08
CA VAL A 74 -15.81 8.49 6.00
C VAL A 74 -16.59 7.41 6.74
N ASN A 75 -16.56 7.46 8.07
CA ASN A 75 -17.21 6.47 8.96
C ASN A 75 -16.76 5.02 8.67
N GLY A 76 -15.48 4.83 8.32
CA GLY A 76 -14.92 3.53 7.96
C GLY A 76 -15.37 3.00 6.60
N VAL A 77 -16.02 3.82 5.78
CA VAL A 77 -16.47 3.47 4.43
C VAL A 77 -15.71 4.28 3.39
N TRP A 78 -15.26 3.61 2.33
CA TRP A 78 -14.57 4.25 1.21
C TRP A 78 -15.49 5.16 0.41
N ARG A 79 -15.06 6.41 0.23
CA ARG A 79 -15.57 7.37 -0.76
C ARG A 79 -14.60 7.43 -1.93
N VAL A 80 -14.75 6.46 -2.84
CA VAL A 80 -13.89 6.35 -4.02
C VAL A 80 -14.17 7.51 -4.99
N PRO A 81 -13.16 8.30 -5.39
CA PRO A 81 -13.32 9.36 -6.38
C PRO A 81 -13.87 8.88 -7.72
N ASP A 82 -14.75 9.67 -8.34
CA ASP A 82 -15.36 9.34 -9.64
C ASP A 82 -14.32 9.16 -10.75
N CYS A 83 -13.18 9.87 -10.68
CA CYS A 83 -12.11 9.71 -11.65
C CYS A 83 -11.58 8.27 -11.69
N ILE A 84 -11.48 7.58 -10.54
CA ILE A 84 -11.05 6.18 -10.49
C ILE A 84 -12.10 5.28 -11.11
N THR A 85 -13.38 5.52 -10.79
CA THR A 85 -14.48 4.75 -11.37
C THR A 85 -14.54 4.89 -12.89
N LYS A 86 -14.24 6.07 -13.42
CA LYS A 86 -14.19 6.34 -14.87
C LYS A 86 -12.95 5.74 -15.55
N ILE A 87 -11.77 5.82 -14.92
CA ILE A 87 -10.51 5.33 -15.48
C ILE A 87 -10.47 3.80 -15.42
N ASN A 88 -10.81 3.22 -14.27
CA ASN A 88 -10.76 1.79 -14.04
C ASN A 88 -11.83 1.36 -13.00
N PRO A 89 -13.02 0.94 -13.45
CA PRO A 89 -14.11 0.54 -12.55
C PRO A 89 -13.77 -0.72 -11.72
N VAL A 90 -12.90 -1.60 -12.23
CA VAL A 90 -12.44 -2.80 -11.50
C VAL A 90 -11.64 -2.39 -10.27
N VAL A 91 -10.72 -1.44 -10.41
CA VAL A 91 -9.94 -0.92 -9.28
C VAL A 91 -10.83 -0.19 -8.28
N ALA A 92 -11.80 0.60 -8.76
CA ALA A 92 -12.79 1.23 -7.88
C ALA A 92 -13.57 0.19 -7.06
N GLN A 93 -13.93 -0.94 -7.67
CA GLN A 93 -14.59 -2.04 -6.98
C GLN A 93 -13.66 -2.72 -5.98
N GLN A 94 -12.40 -2.95 -6.32
CA GLN A 94 -11.41 -3.52 -5.39
C GLN A 94 -11.26 -2.67 -4.13
N ILE A 95 -11.15 -1.34 -4.28
CA ILE A 95 -11.03 -0.41 -3.15
C ILE A 95 -12.26 -0.55 -2.22
N LYS A 96 -13.46 -0.63 -2.78
CA LYS A 96 -14.70 -0.78 -1.98
C LYS A 96 -14.77 -2.07 -1.16
N HIS A 97 -14.09 -3.13 -1.59
CA HIS A 97 -14.06 -4.42 -0.86
C HIS A 97 -13.01 -4.45 0.25
N ILE A 98 -12.13 -3.45 0.33
CA ILE A 98 -11.13 -3.38 1.41
C ILE A 98 -11.83 -2.98 2.70
N ILE A 99 -11.82 -3.90 3.66
CA ILE A 99 -12.33 -3.65 5.00
C ILE A 99 -11.27 -2.86 5.78
N LEU A 100 -11.67 -1.69 6.28
CA LEU A 100 -10.81 -0.89 7.14
C LEU A 100 -11.00 -1.27 8.61
N PRO A 101 -9.92 -1.32 9.41
CA PRO A 101 -10.03 -1.56 10.84
C PRO A 101 -10.87 -0.45 11.50
N LYS A 102 -11.89 -0.83 12.27
CA LYS A 102 -12.66 0.12 13.10
C LYS A 102 -11.87 0.58 14.33
N ALA A 103 -10.93 -0.24 14.78
CA ALA A 103 -10.01 0.12 15.85
C ALA A 103 -8.95 1.12 15.34
N GLN A 104 -8.48 2.01 16.21
CA GLN A 104 -7.43 3.00 15.92
C GLN A 104 -6.04 2.35 15.81
N LEU A 105 -5.90 1.42 14.87
CA LEU A 105 -4.62 0.80 14.55
C LEU A 105 -3.77 1.76 13.72
N PRO A 106 -2.45 1.85 13.97
CA PRO A 106 -1.57 2.69 13.18
C PRO A 106 -1.31 2.08 11.80
N ASP A 107 -1.08 2.94 10.80
CA ASP A 107 -0.60 2.54 9.48
C ASP A 107 0.76 1.85 9.58
N ARG A 108 0.94 0.75 8.84
CA ARG A 108 2.17 -0.05 8.87
C ARG A 108 2.66 -0.36 7.47
N LEU A 109 3.97 -0.47 7.33
CA LEU A 109 4.59 -0.89 6.08
C LEU A 109 5.07 -2.34 6.22
N VAL A 110 4.60 -3.20 5.33
CA VAL A 110 4.84 -4.64 5.33
C VAL A 110 5.65 -5.00 4.09
N ARG A 111 6.67 -5.84 4.26
CA ARG A 111 7.51 -6.28 3.16
C ARG A 111 6.76 -7.28 2.28
N SER A 112 6.83 -7.10 0.96
CA SER A 112 6.42 -8.12 0.00
C SER A 112 7.52 -9.19 -0.04
N ASP A 113 7.27 -10.37 0.53
CA ASP A 113 8.15 -11.53 0.45
C ASP A 113 8.14 -12.08 -0.99
N SER A 114 8.96 -11.47 -1.85
CA SER A 114 9.21 -11.92 -3.21
C SER A 114 10.05 -13.20 -3.22
N LYS A 115 9.41 -14.38 -3.20
CA LYS A 115 9.82 -15.57 -3.97
C LYS A 115 8.57 -16.42 -4.29
N ASP A 116 8.32 -16.59 -5.59
CA ASP A 116 7.43 -17.59 -6.18
C ASP A 116 5.94 -17.52 -5.84
N GLY A 117 5.18 -16.73 -6.61
CA GLY A 117 3.77 -16.99 -6.95
C GLY A 117 2.75 -17.16 -5.82
N THR A 118 3.14 -16.93 -4.56
CA THR A 118 2.36 -17.20 -3.35
C THR A 118 1.83 -15.91 -2.74
N PHE A 119 1.32 -15.02 -3.58
CA PHE A 119 0.49 -13.88 -3.16
C PHE A 119 -0.85 -14.31 -2.50
N SER A 120 -1.12 -15.60 -2.33
CA SER A 120 -2.45 -16.13 -1.97
C SER A 120 -2.66 -16.46 -0.48
N ALA A 121 -1.64 -16.79 0.33
CA ALA A 121 -1.91 -17.35 1.67
C ALA A 121 -1.78 -16.35 2.83
N LYS A 122 -0.70 -15.56 2.88
CA LYS A 122 -0.46 -14.66 4.02
C LYS A 122 -1.27 -13.37 3.98
N TYR A 123 -1.58 -12.86 2.77
CA TYR A 123 -2.45 -11.68 2.60
C TYR A 123 -3.91 -12.00 2.96
N ALA A 124 -4.39 -13.20 2.59
CA ALA A 124 -5.64 -13.76 3.09
C ALA A 124 -5.59 -13.96 4.61
N ALA A 125 -4.49 -14.50 5.16
CA ALA A 125 -4.34 -14.70 6.59
C ALA A 125 -4.28 -13.40 7.40
N SER A 126 -3.70 -12.30 6.89
CA SER A 126 -3.72 -11.01 7.59
C SER A 126 -5.10 -10.37 7.60
N ASN A 127 -5.90 -10.54 6.53
CA ASN A 127 -7.30 -10.12 6.50
C ASN A 127 -8.20 -11.04 7.37
N LEU A 128 -7.84 -12.32 7.50
CA LEU A 128 -8.51 -13.27 8.39
C LEU A 128 -8.13 -13.09 9.87
N SER A 129 -6.93 -12.60 10.18
CA SER A 129 -6.49 -12.41 11.58
C SER A 129 -7.19 -11.21 12.23
N VAL A 130 -7.64 -10.22 11.45
CA VAL A 130 -8.57 -9.18 11.93
C VAL A 130 -9.97 -9.76 12.20
N HIS A 131 -10.32 -10.88 11.56
CA HIS A 131 -11.58 -11.59 11.73
C HIS A 131 -11.66 -12.36 13.06
N ALA A 132 -10.54 -12.55 13.76
CA ALA A 132 -10.45 -13.32 15.00
C ALA A 132 -10.44 -12.46 16.29
N ILE A 133 -10.34 -11.13 16.19
CA ILE A 133 -10.32 -10.22 17.37
C ILE A 133 -11.68 -9.54 17.59
N VAL A 134 -12.70 -9.88 16.78
CA VAL A 134 -14.08 -9.46 17.02
C VAL A 134 -14.98 -10.70 17.07
N GLN A 135 -14.87 -11.44 18.18
CA GLN A 135 -15.99 -12.16 18.78
C GLN A 135 -16.13 -11.73 20.23
#